data_AF-A0A497SU02-F1
#
_entry.id   AF-A0A497SU02-F1
#
_cell.length_a   1.000
_cell.length_b   1.000
_cell.length_c   1.000
_cell.angle_alpha   90.00
_cell.angle_beta   90.00
_cell.angle_gamma   90.00
#
_symmetry.space_group_name_H-M   'P 1'
#
loop_
_entity.id
_entity.type
_entity.pdbx_description
1 polymer ?
#
loop_
_entity_poly.entity_id
_entity_poly.type
_entity_poly.pdbx_seq_one_letter_code
_entity_poly.pdbx_strand_id
1 'polypeptide(L)'
;MILFKRKKKPEEIKGKGYVPVERVKELSSKGFSEIEMIDVLRKEGFSPEEIDKALTEALKERVEAPKETKPEAPETPSELPALPEEKKTEMPEVPETSLPEEYYQGYATEEYIDYLVSEKLASVNERINEFNARFQELENKIASISAQIKEIAEAKVGSQETILTKMDSFKESISEIETRLASLEKAFKETLPALIESVRALSDLVQRLKKEV
;
A
#
# COMPACT_ATOMS: atom_id res chain seq x y z
N MET A 1 1.03 68.89 12.93
CA MET A 1 -0.26 68.18 12.76
C MET A 1 0.03 66.88 11.98
N ILE A 2 0.32 65.78 12.68
CA ILE A 2 0.77 64.51 12.06
C ILE A 2 -0.30 63.44 12.33
N LEU A 3 -0.89 62.92 11.25
CA LEU A 3 -1.90 61.86 11.26
C LEU A 3 -1.25 60.49 11.53
N PHE A 4 -1.62 59.88 12.66
CA PHE A 4 -1.26 58.50 13.03
C PHE A 4 -2.16 57.49 12.29
N LYS A 5 -1.58 56.69 11.38
CA LYS A 5 -2.24 55.50 10.79
C LYS A 5 -2.13 54.32 11.76
N ARG A 6 -3.27 53.89 12.34
CA ARG A 6 -3.39 52.67 13.15
C ARG A 6 -3.14 51.42 12.29
N LYS A 7 -2.12 50.62 12.63
CA LYS A 7 -1.93 49.25 12.10
C LYS A 7 -3.07 48.36 12.62
N LYS A 8 -3.86 47.78 11.70
CA LYS A 8 -4.84 46.72 12.00
C LYS A 8 -4.07 45.48 12.49
N LYS A 9 -4.40 45.00 13.68
CA LYS A 9 -3.94 43.69 14.19
C LYS A 9 -4.52 42.59 13.30
N PRO A 10 -3.79 41.50 12.99
CA PRO A 10 -4.37 40.34 12.33
C PRO A 10 -5.50 39.81 13.22
N GLU A 11 -6.69 39.67 12.64
CA GLU A 11 -7.85 39.12 13.31
C GLU A 11 -7.54 37.64 13.63
N GLU A 12 -7.51 37.29 14.92
CA GLU A 12 -7.50 35.90 15.35
C GLU A 12 -8.76 35.24 14.80
N ILE A 13 -8.59 34.41 13.78
CA ILE A 13 -9.68 33.63 13.20
C ILE A 13 -10.10 32.63 14.27
N LYS A 14 -11.16 32.96 15.00
CA LYS A 14 -11.81 32.03 15.92
C LYS A 14 -12.29 30.84 15.09
N GLY A 15 -11.66 29.69 15.32
CA GLY A 15 -12.05 28.42 14.69
C GLY A 15 -13.49 28.04 15.01
N LYS A 16 -14.01 27.05 14.27
CA LYS A 16 -15.40 26.60 14.42
C LYS A 16 -15.65 25.78 15.68
N GLY A 17 -14.61 25.49 16.46
CA GLY A 17 -14.67 24.76 17.73
C GLY A 17 -14.78 23.25 17.56
N TYR A 18 -14.61 22.72 16.35
CA TYR A 18 -14.58 21.28 16.08
C TYR A 18 -13.48 20.93 15.07
N VAL A 19 -12.99 19.70 15.17
CA VAL A 19 -11.89 19.18 14.35
C VAL A 19 -12.47 18.55 13.07
N PRO A 20 -12.15 19.04 11.86
CA PRO A 20 -12.76 18.60 10.60
C PRO A 20 -12.18 17.28 10.04
N VAL A 21 -12.14 16.21 10.83
CA VAL A 21 -11.52 14.92 10.45
C VAL A 21 -12.17 14.31 9.20
N GLU A 22 -13.51 14.30 9.14
CA GLU A 22 -14.25 13.74 7.99
C GLU A 22 -13.96 14.49 6.70
N ARG A 23 -13.80 15.82 6.79
CA ARG A 23 -13.52 16.66 5.63
C ARG A 23 -12.13 16.41 5.06
N VAL A 24 -11.14 16.23 5.93
CA VAL A 24 -9.78 15.84 5.54
C VAL A 24 -9.79 14.49 4.81
N LYS A 25 -10.53 13.49 5.32
CA LYS A 25 -10.67 12.18 4.66
C LYS A 25 -11.29 12.29 3.26
N GLU A 26 -12.30 13.13 3.11
CA GLU A 26 -12.97 13.36 1.82
C GLU A 26 -12.01 13.99 0.80
N LEU A 27 -11.25 15.02 1.20
CA LEU A 27 -10.28 15.68 0.34
C LEU A 27 -9.10 14.76 0.01
N SER A 28 -8.64 13.97 0.97
CA SER A 28 -7.61 12.95 0.78
C SER A 28 -8.06 11.87 -0.22
N SER A 29 -9.30 11.40 -0.11
CA SER A 29 -9.88 10.42 -1.05
C SER A 29 -10.06 10.98 -2.47
N LYS A 30 -10.22 12.30 -2.60
CA LYS A 30 -10.27 13.02 -3.88
C LYS A 30 -8.88 13.29 -4.47
N GLY A 31 -7.80 12.96 -3.77
CA GLY A 31 -6.42 13.11 -4.23
C GLY A 31 -5.84 14.50 -4.06
N PHE A 32 -6.40 15.35 -3.20
CA PHE A 32 -5.81 16.65 -2.87
C PHE A 32 -4.51 16.47 -2.08
N SER A 33 -3.52 17.31 -2.37
CA SER A 33 -2.30 17.41 -1.57
C SER A 33 -2.58 18.08 -0.23
N GLU A 34 -1.75 17.82 0.78
CA GLU A 34 -1.90 18.38 2.13
C GLU A 34 -1.96 19.91 2.13
N ILE A 35 -1.15 20.55 1.29
CA ILE A 35 -1.12 22.00 1.12
C ILE A 35 -2.48 22.51 0.60
N GLU A 36 -3.07 21.82 -0.37
CA GLU A 36 -4.39 22.19 -0.91
C GLU A 36 -5.51 21.92 0.10
N MET A 37 -5.41 20.86 0.90
CA MET A 37 -6.37 20.56 1.98
C MET A 37 -6.38 21.68 3.02
N ILE A 38 -5.21 22.15 3.44
CA ILE A 38 -5.06 23.26 4.39
C ILE A 38 -5.70 24.53 3.81
N ASP A 39 -5.48 24.84 2.54
CA ASP A 39 -6.06 26.03 1.90
C ASP A 39 -7.59 25.96 1.80
N VAL A 40 -8.16 24.78 1.52
CA VAL A 40 -9.61 24.57 1.50
C VAL A 40 -10.18 24.73 2.90
N LEU A 41 -9.57 24.13 3.92
CA LEU A 41 -10.06 24.21 5.30
C LEU A 41 -9.94 25.62 5.90
N ARG A 42 -8.87 26.36 5.55
CA ARG A 42 -8.75 27.78 5.91
C ARG A 42 -9.84 28.62 5.25
N LYS A 43 -10.15 28.37 3.98
CA LYS A 43 -11.28 29.04 3.28
C LYS A 43 -12.63 28.68 3.90
N GLU A 44 -12.78 27.46 4.40
CA GLU A 44 -13.97 27.04 5.13
C GLU A 44 -14.05 27.64 6.54
N GLY A 45 -12.99 28.29 7.02
CA GLY A 45 -12.97 29.03 8.30
C GLY A 45 -12.50 28.21 9.50
N PHE A 46 -11.78 27.11 9.28
CA PHE A 46 -11.13 26.35 10.35
C PHE A 46 -9.85 27.05 10.80
N SER A 47 -9.56 26.97 12.10
CA SER A 47 -8.31 27.49 12.65
C SER A 47 -7.13 26.60 12.26
N PRO A 48 -5.88 27.13 12.22
CA PRO A 48 -4.70 26.33 11.94
C PRO A 48 -4.58 25.11 12.88
N GLU A 49 -4.87 25.30 14.17
CA GLU A 49 -4.82 24.23 15.16
C GLU A 49 -5.87 23.13 14.93
N GLU A 50 -7.07 23.48 14.45
CA GLU A 50 -8.12 22.52 14.10
C GLU A 50 -7.71 21.69 12.88
N ILE A 51 -7.06 22.33 11.90
CA ILE A 51 -6.58 21.69 10.67
C ILE A 51 -5.47 20.69 10.97
N ASP A 52 -4.47 21.09 11.75
CA ASP A 52 -3.33 20.22 12.08
C ASP A 52 -3.77 19.00 12.90
N LYS A 53 -4.71 19.20 13.85
CA LYS A 53 -5.32 18.10 14.60
C LYS A 53 -6.08 17.14 13.68
N ALA A 54 -6.87 17.67 12.74
CA ALA A 54 -7.65 16.86 11.81
C ALA A 54 -6.77 16.03 10.85
N LEU A 55 -5.66 16.61 10.37
CA LEU A 55 -4.68 15.92 9.53
C LEU A 55 -3.99 14.79 10.30
N THR A 56 -3.56 15.07 11.53
CA THR A 56 -2.91 14.07 12.40
C THR A 56 -3.85 12.91 12.71
N GLU A 57 -5.11 13.19 13.03
CA GLU A 57 -6.12 12.17 13.36
C GLU A 57 -6.51 11.34 12.13
N ALA A 58 -6.68 11.97 10.97
CA ALA A 58 -6.95 11.28 9.71
C ALA A 58 -5.80 10.36 9.28
N LEU A 59 -4.54 10.77 9.50
CA LEU A 59 -3.37 9.93 9.25
C LEU A 59 -3.32 8.74 10.20
N LYS A 60 -3.60 8.94 11.48
CA LYS A 60 -3.61 7.88 12.48
C LYS A 60 -4.64 6.79 12.15
N GLU A 61 -5.86 7.17 11.75
CA GLU A 61 -6.91 6.22 11.40
C GLU A 61 -6.58 5.41 10.14
N ARG A 62 -5.87 6.01 9.17
CA ARG A 62 -5.38 5.30 7.98
C ARG A 62 -4.38 4.19 8.33
N VAL A 63 -3.66 4.31 9.44
CA VAL A 63 -2.68 3.33 9.93
C VAL A 63 -3.33 2.19 10.73
N GLU A 64 -4.51 2.43 11.34
CA GLU A 64 -5.20 1.45 12.20
C GLU A 64 -6.30 0.64 11.47
N ALA A 65 -6.61 0.94 10.20
CA ALA A 65 -7.58 0.15 9.44
C ALA A 65 -7.06 -1.29 9.15
N PRO A 66 -7.90 -2.34 9.32
CA PRO A 66 -7.51 -3.72 9.04
C PRO A 66 -7.08 -3.85 7.57
N LYS A 67 -5.86 -4.36 7.37
CA LYS A 67 -5.24 -4.64 6.08
C LYS A 67 -6.18 -5.42 5.14
N GLU A 68 -6.88 -4.71 4.26
CA GLU A 68 -7.20 -5.24 2.93
C GLU A 68 -6.01 -4.98 2.01
N THR A 69 -5.43 -6.08 1.58
CA THR A 69 -4.24 -6.25 0.75
C THR A 69 -4.21 -5.39 -0.52
N LYS A 70 -3.26 -4.45 -0.61
CA LYS A 70 -2.60 -4.01 -1.85
C LYS A 70 -1.21 -3.38 -1.57
N PRO A 71 -0.23 -3.49 -2.49
CA PRO A 71 1.20 -3.50 -2.16
C PRO A 71 1.84 -2.13 -1.91
N GLU A 72 2.83 -2.19 -1.01
CA GLU A 72 3.78 -1.18 -0.53
C GLU A 72 4.50 -0.35 -1.60
N ALA A 73 4.64 0.94 -1.30
CA ALA A 73 5.72 1.80 -1.77
C ALA A 73 6.54 2.31 -0.56
N PRO A 74 7.85 2.58 -0.71
CA PRO A 74 8.80 2.62 0.41
C PRO A 74 8.76 3.92 1.20
N GLU A 75 8.84 3.77 2.52
CA GLU A 75 8.97 4.84 3.51
C GLU A 75 10.36 5.47 3.47
N THR A 76 10.42 6.80 3.39
CA THR A 76 11.60 7.59 3.76
C THR A 76 11.33 8.32 5.07
N PRO A 77 12.13 8.11 6.13
CA PRO A 77 12.06 8.90 7.34
C PRO A 77 12.81 10.21 7.13
N SER A 78 12.11 11.34 7.19
CA SER A 78 12.71 12.66 7.23
C SER A 78 12.54 13.24 8.63
N GLU A 79 13.54 12.99 9.49
CA GLU A 79 13.78 13.80 10.69
C GLU A 79 14.17 15.22 10.22
N LEU A 80 13.36 16.20 10.60
CA LEU A 80 13.72 17.61 10.51
C LEU A 80 14.24 18.08 11.88
N PRO A 81 15.48 18.58 11.99
CA PRO A 81 15.99 19.24 13.17
C PRO A 81 15.27 20.57 13.42
N ALA A 82 14.93 20.82 14.68
CA ALA A 82 14.38 22.06 15.18
C ALA A 82 15.30 23.26 14.85
N LEU A 83 14.75 24.29 14.19
CA LEU A 83 15.39 25.60 14.10
C LEU A 83 15.31 26.32 15.47
N PRO A 84 16.42 26.88 15.98
CA PRO A 84 16.40 27.80 17.11
C PRO A 84 15.78 29.14 16.72
N GLU A 85 14.90 29.67 17.57
CA GLU A 85 14.39 31.04 17.50
C GLU A 85 15.53 32.06 17.64
N GLU A 86 15.81 32.80 16.56
CA GLU A 86 16.67 33.98 16.62
C GLU A 86 15.93 35.17 17.25
N LYS A 87 16.43 35.53 18.44
CA LYS A 87 16.12 36.74 19.19
C LYS A 87 16.58 37.97 18.38
N LYS A 88 15.64 38.82 17.92
CA LYS A 88 15.97 40.11 17.32
C LYS A 88 16.56 41.05 18.37
N THR A 89 17.87 41.27 18.31
CA THR A 89 18.59 42.31 19.04
C THR A 89 18.41 43.66 18.35
N GLU A 90 18.12 44.70 19.13
CA GLU A 90 18.08 46.10 18.70
C GLU A 90 19.45 46.54 18.16
N MET A 91 19.45 47.25 17.02
CA MET A 91 20.64 47.89 16.47
C MET A 91 20.95 49.19 17.24
N PRO A 92 22.21 49.41 17.66
CA PRO A 92 22.72 50.74 17.99
C PRO A 92 22.90 51.57 16.71
N GLU A 93 22.46 52.82 16.76
CA GLU A 93 22.66 53.82 15.71
C GLU A 93 24.15 54.24 15.69
N VAL A 94 24.86 53.92 14.61
CA VAL A 94 26.28 54.26 14.42
C VAL A 94 26.36 55.51 13.52
N PRO A 95 27.13 56.54 13.89
CA PRO A 95 27.21 57.79 13.13
C PRO A 95 27.82 57.59 11.74
N GLU A 96 27.15 58.16 10.73
CA GLU A 96 27.60 58.23 9.34
C GLU A 96 29.00 58.84 9.24
N THR A 97 29.98 57.98 9.00
CA THR A 97 31.32 58.39 8.57
C THR A 97 31.36 58.18 7.06
N SER A 98 31.44 59.27 6.31
CA SER A 98 31.60 59.26 4.87
C SER A 98 32.94 58.60 4.51
N LEU A 99 32.87 57.36 4.04
CA LEU A 99 33.99 56.61 3.50
C LEU A 99 34.40 57.18 2.12
N PRO A 100 35.71 57.24 1.81
CA PRO A 100 36.20 57.65 0.49
C PRO A 100 35.74 56.69 -0.60
N GLU A 101 35.27 57.25 -1.71
CA GLU A 101 34.64 56.61 -2.87
C GLU A 101 35.63 55.88 -3.80
N GLU A 102 36.74 55.34 -3.25
CA GLU A 102 37.90 54.91 -4.03
C GLU A 102 38.29 53.42 -3.86
N TYR A 103 37.34 52.58 -3.44
CA TYR A 103 37.58 51.14 -3.19
C TYR A 103 36.73 50.17 -4.02
N TYR A 104 36.26 50.59 -5.20
CA TYR A 104 35.79 49.65 -6.23
C TYR A 104 36.93 49.29 -7.20
N GLN A 105 38.05 48.80 -6.67
CA GLN A 105 38.89 47.83 -7.40
C GLN A 105 38.23 46.47 -7.11
N GLY A 106 37.47 45.86 -8.04
CA GLY A 106 38.01 45.35 -9.28
C GLY A 106 38.80 44.08 -8.97
N TYR A 107 38.16 42.92 -9.15
CA TYR A 107 38.75 41.57 -9.17
C TYR A 107 39.03 40.87 -7.83
N ALA A 108 38.04 40.08 -7.38
CA ALA A 108 38.20 38.81 -6.63
C ALA A 108 36.84 38.09 -6.42
N THR A 109 35.72 38.80 -6.50
CA THR A 109 34.40 38.25 -6.17
C THR A 109 33.79 37.38 -7.26
N GLU A 110 34.03 37.68 -8.54
CA GLU A 110 33.43 36.92 -9.66
C GLU A 110 34.01 35.50 -9.79
N GLU A 111 35.34 35.36 -9.72
CA GLU A 111 35.98 34.04 -9.76
C GLU A 111 35.59 33.15 -8.58
N TYR A 112 35.41 33.73 -7.39
CA TYR A 112 34.93 33.01 -6.21
C TYR A 112 33.46 32.57 -6.36
N ILE A 113 32.62 33.41 -6.95
CA ILE A 113 31.23 33.08 -7.26
C ILE A 113 31.18 31.96 -8.29
N ASP A 114 31.98 32.02 -9.36
CA ASP A 114 32.04 30.99 -10.39
C ASP A 114 32.51 29.65 -9.83
N TYR A 115 33.52 29.66 -8.95
CA TYR A 115 33.96 28.46 -8.24
C TYR A 115 32.82 27.86 -7.41
N LEU A 116 32.14 28.66 -6.59
CA LEU A 116 31.04 28.19 -5.74
C LEU A 116 29.85 27.66 -6.56
N VAL A 117 29.52 28.33 -7.67
CA VAL A 117 28.47 27.89 -8.60
C VAL A 117 28.87 26.58 -9.26
N SER A 118 30.11 26.45 -9.73
CA SER A 118 30.61 25.21 -10.34
C SER A 118 30.61 24.04 -9.38
N GLU A 119 30.98 24.26 -8.11
CA GLU A 119 30.95 23.26 -7.05
C GLU A 119 29.52 22.78 -6.75
N LYS A 120 28.57 23.72 -6.64
CA LYS A 120 27.16 23.37 -6.44
C LYS A 120 26.57 22.66 -7.66
N LEU A 121 26.92 23.09 -8.87
CA LEU A 121 26.44 22.47 -10.10
C LEU A 121 26.98 21.03 -10.25
N ALA A 122 28.25 20.81 -9.89
CA ALA A 122 28.85 19.47 -9.87
C ALA A 122 28.12 18.55 -8.90
N SER A 123 27.81 19.01 -7.68
CA SER A 123 27.05 18.23 -6.70
C SER A 123 25.63 17.92 -7.17
N VAL A 124 24.95 18.88 -7.82
CA VAL A 124 23.63 18.64 -8.42
C VAL A 124 23.71 17.59 -9.53
N ASN A 125 24.72 17.68 -10.40
CA ASN A 125 24.91 16.73 -11.49
C ASN A 125 25.17 15.30 -10.96
N GLU A 126 25.96 15.18 -9.89
CA GLU A 126 26.19 13.90 -9.21
C GLU A 126 24.88 13.30 -8.67
N ARG A 127 24.05 14.10 -8.00
CA ARG A 127 22.74 13.66 -7.50
C ARG A 127 21.79 13.25 -8.63
N ILE A 128 21.80 13.96 -9.76
CA ILE A 128 21.00 13.59 -10.93
C ILE A 128 21.47 12.26 -11.50
N ASN A 129 22.78 12.02 -11.57
CA ASN A 129 23.33 10.75 -12.04
C ASN A 129 22.97 9.59 -11.12
N GLU A 130 23.07 9.78 -9.80
CA GLU A 130 22.62 8.79 -8.82
C GLU A 130 21.12 8.51 -8.94
N PHE A 131 20.31 9.56 -9.10
CA PHE A 131 18.87 9.43 -9.29
C PHE A 131 18.54 8.63 -10.56
N ASN A 132 19.21 8.93 -11.68
CA ASN A 132 19.04 8.20 -12.93
C ASN A 132 19.42 6.72 -12.79
N ALA A 133 20.52 6.41 -12.08
CA ALA A 133 20.93 5.04 -11.82
C ALA A 133 19.87 4.28 -10.99
N ARG A 134 19.36 4.90 -9.92
CA ARG A 134 18.28 4.33 -9.10
C ARG A 134 16.98 4.15 -9.90
N PHE A 135 16.66 5.09 -10.78
CA PHE A 135 15.49 5.02 -11.65
C PHE A 135 15.59 3.83 -12.62
N GLN A 136 16.74 3.64 -13.25
CA GLN A 136 16.99 2.46 -14.09
C GLN A 136 16.92 1.14 -13.31
N GLU A 137 17.44 1.11 -12.08
CA GLU A 137 17.31 -0.07 -11.21
C GLU A 137 15.83 -0.37 -10.88
N LEU A 138 15.03 0.66 -10.59
CA LEU A 138 13.60 0.52 -10.37
C LEU A 138 12.86 0.04 -11.62
N GLU A 139 13.15 0.59 -12.79
CA GLU A 139 12.57 0.11 -14.06
C GLU A 139 12.89 -1.36 -14.31
N ASN A 140 14.13 -1.77 -14.06
CA ASN A 140 14.56 -3.17 -14.17
C ASN A 140 13.83 -4.08 -13.16
N LYS A 141 13.65 -3.63 -11.91
CA LYS A 141 12.87 -4.36 -10.90
C LYS A 141 11.40 -4.48 -11.30
N ILE A 142 10.79 -3.42 -11.80
CA ILE A 142 9.41 -3.43 -12.29
C ILE A 142 9.25 -4.41 -13.46
N ALA A 143 10.18 -4.39 -14.42
CA ALA A 143 10.19 -5.32 -15.53
C ALA A 143 10.33 -6.78 -15.07
N SER A 144 11.23 -7.04 -14.11
CA SER A 144 11.40 -8.36 -13.50
C SER A 144 10.14 -8.84 -12.77
N ILE A 145 9.51 -7.97 -11.97
CA ILE A 145 8.27 -8.29 -11.26
C ILE A 145 7.14 -8.57 -12.26
N SER A 146 7.03 -7.77 -13.32
CA SER A 146 6.04 -7.99 -14.37
C SER A 146 6.22 -9.35 -15.05
N ALA A 147 7.46 -9.74 -15.35
CA ALA A 147 7.77 -11.05 -15.90
C ALA A 147 7.40 -12.20 -14.94
N GLN A 148 7.73 -12.06 -13.64
CA GLN A 148 7.38 -13.06 -12.62
C GLN A 148 5.86 -13.19 -12.44
N ILE A 149 5.12 -12.08 -12.43
CA ILE A 149 3.66 -12.09 -12.34
C ILE A 149 3.07 -12.84 -13.55
N LYS A 150 3.60 -12.62 -14.75
CA LYS A 150 3.17 -13.31 -15.96
C LYS A 150 3.42 -14.81 -15.88
N GLU A 151 4.61 -15.22 -15.45
CA GLU A 151 4.97 -16.62 -15.26
C GLU A 151 4.06 -17.31 -14.22
N ILE A 152 3.79 -16.65 -13.09
CA ILE A 152 2.86 -17.16 -12.07
C ILE A 152 1.44 -17.29 -12.63
N ALA A 153 0.99 -16.33 -13.43
CA ALA A 153 -0.33 -16.38 -14.05
C ALA A 153 -0.45 -17.57 -15.02
N GLU A 154 0.55 -17.77 -15.88
CA GLU A 154 0.61 -18.90 -16.82
C GLU A 154 0.67 -20.24 -16.07
N ALA A 155 1.53 -20.36 -15.04
CA ALA A 155 1.63 -21.56 -14.22
C ALA A 155 0.31 -21.88 -13.49
N LYS A 156 -0.41 -20.86 -13.01
CA LYS A 156 -1.71 -21.02 -12.36
C LYS A 156 -2.77 -21.53 -13.34
N VAL A 157 -2.82 -20.98 -14.55
CA VAL A 157 -3.75 -21.44 -15.61
C VAL A 157 -3.44 -22.90 -15.96
N GLY A 158 -2.18 -23.26 -16.20
CA GLY A 158 -1.80 -24.65 -16.51
C GLY A 158 -2.10 -25.64 -15.38
N SER A 159 -1.95 -25.22 -14.12
CA SER A 159 -2.34 -26.02 -12.95
C SER A 159 -3.87 -26.23 -12.90
N GLN A 160 -4.67 -25.20 -13.17
CA GLN A 160 -6.13 -25.33 -13.23
C GLN A 160 -6.59 -26.28 -14.33
N GLU A 161 -6.01 -26.20 -15.52
CA GLU A 161 -6.29 -27.13 -16.63
C GLU A 161 -5.93 -28.59 -16.26
N THR A 162 -4.79 -28.78 -15.58
CA THR A 162 -4.38 -30.10 -15.10
C THR A 162 -5.36 -30.64 -14.05
N ILE A 163 -5.86 -29.79 -13.14
CA ILE A 163 -6.85 -30.17 -12.12
C ILE A 163 -8.18 -30.55 -12.79
N LEU A 164 -8.65 -29.76 -13.77
CA LEU A 164 -9.87 -30.07 -14.52
C LEU A 164 -9.77 -31.41 -15.24
N THR A 165 -8.65 -31.64 -15.93
CA THR A 165 -8.38 -32.90 -16.62
C THR A 165 -8.38 -34.11 -15.66
N LYS A 166 -7.76 -33.96 -14.49
CA LYS A 166 -7.78 -35.00 -13.45
C LYS A 166 -9.19 -35.21 -12.90
N MET A 167 -9.96 -34.15 -12.71
CA MET A 167 -11.35 -34.24 -12.23
C MET A 167 -12.24 -34.98 -13.24
N ASP A 168 -12.07 -34.74 -14.53
CA ASP A 168 -12.79 -35.46 -15.57
C ASP A 168 -12.39 -36.94 -15.60
N SER A 169 -11.10 -37.26 -15.51
CA SER A 169 -10.64 -38.65 -15.44
C SER A 169 -11.16 -39.39 -14.19
N PHE A 170 -11.29 -38.67 -13.08
CA PHE A 170 -11.84 -39.19 -11.84
C PHE A 170 -13.35 -39.43 -11.97
N LYS A 171 -14.08 -38.51 -12.61
CA LYS A 171 -15.51 -38.68 -12.93
C LYS A 171 -15.75 -39.93 -13.78
N GLU A 172 -14.90 -40.16 -14.78
CA GLU A 172 -14.98 -41.36 -15.62
C GLU A 172 -14.68 -42.63 -14.82
N SER A 173 -13.65 -42.61 -13.95
CA SER A 173 -13.35 -43.72 -13.04
C SER A 173 -14.52 -44.04 -12.09
N ILE A 174 -15.18 -43.01 -11.54
CA ILE A 174 -16.38 -43.19 -10.71
C ILE A 174 -17.51 -43.80 -11.52
N SER A 175 -17.74 -43.34 -12.75
CA SER A 175 -18.78 -43.89 -13.60
C SER A 175 -18.51 -45.37 -13.92
N GLU A 176 -17.25 -45.73 -14.17
CA GLU A 176 -16.87 -47.14 -14.36
C GLU A 176 -17.14 -47.96 -13.08
N ILE A 177 -16.79 -47.43 -11.90
CA ILE A 177 -17.09 -48.09 -10.62
C ILE A 177 -18.60 -48.27 -10.44
N GLU A 178 -19.41 -47.26 -10.78
CA GLU A 178 -20.87 -47.33 -10.69
C GLU A 178 -21.43 -48.46 -11.57
N THR A 179 -20.96 -48.58 -12.81
CA THR A 179 -21.38 -49.67 -13.72
C THR A 179 -20.98 -51.05 -13.19
N ARG A 180 -19.75 -51.19 -12.67
CA ARG A 180 -19.27 -52.44 -12.07
C ARG A 180 -20.08 -52.78 -10.81
N LEU A 181 -20.35 -51.81 -9.95
CA LEU A 181 -21.16 -51.99 -8.75
C LEU A 181 -22.58 -52.44 -9.10
N ALA A 182 -23.21 -51.82 -10.11
CA ALA A 182 -24.52 -52.22 -10.59
C ALA A 182 -24.53 -53.65 -11.14
N SER A 183 -23.48 -54.03 -11.88
CA SER A 183 -23.33 -55.41 -12.38
C SER A 183 -23.14 -56.43 -11.25
N LEU A 184 -22.38 -56.06 -10.22
CA LEU A 184 -22.14 -56.88 -9.03
C LEU A 184 -23.40 -57.01 -8.18
N GLU A 185 -24.16 -55.93 -8.00
CA GLU A 185 -25.47 -55.94 -7.35
C GLU A 185 -26.43 -56.88 -8.08
N LYS A 186 -26.44 -56.84 -9.42
CA LYS A 186 -27.25 -57.75 -10.23
C LYS A 186 -26.84 -59.22 -10.03
N ALA A 187 -25.55 -59.52 -10.12
CA ALA A 187 -25.03 -60.87 -9.88
C ALA A 187 -25.36 -61.36 -8.46
N PHE A 188 -25.30 -60.48 -7.46
CA PHE A 188 -25.67 -60.81 -6.08
C PHE A 188 -27.16 -61.10 -5.95
N LYS A 189 -28.03 -60.29 -6.58
CA LYS A 189 -29.49 -60.54 -6.64
C LYS A 189 -29.83 -61.88 -7.31
N GLU A 190 -29.10 -62.27 -8.35
CA GLU A 190 -29.30 -63.53 -9.06
C GLU A 190 -28.80 -64.75 -8.27
N THR A 191 -27.70 -64.60 -7.51
CA THR A 191 -27.08 -65.71 -6.75
C THR A 191 -27.67 -65.90 -5.35
N LEU A 192 -28.27 -64.86 -4.76
CA LEU A 192 -28.90 -64.92 -3.43
C LEU A 192 -29.95 -66.04 -3.29
N PRO A 193 -30.90 -66.25 -4.23
CA PRO A 193 -31.89 -67.32 -4.12
C PRO A 193 -31.26 -68.71 -4.06
N ALA A 194 -30.27 -68.99 -4.94
CA ALA A 194 -29.56 -70.26 -4.96
C ALA A 194 -28.75 -70.50 -3.67
N LEU A 195 -28.15 -69.44 -3.11
CA LEU A 195 -27.47 -69.51 -1.82
C LEU A 195 -28.46 -69.84 -0.69
N ILE A 196 -29.63 -69.18 -0.66
CA ILE A 196 -30.65 -69.45 0.36
C ILE A 196 -31.17 -70.90 0.25
N GLU A 197 -31.35 -71.40 -0.97
CA GLU A 197 -31.79 -72.77 -1.22
C GLU A 197 -30.74 -73.81 -0.80
N SER A 198 -29.46 -73.57 -1.11
CA SER A 198 -28.36 -74.44 -0.66
C SER A 198 -28.19 -74.48 0.86
N VAL A 199 -28.32 -73.32 1.55
CA VAL A 199 -28.28 -73.27 3.02
C VAL A 199 -29.49 -73.97 3.64
N ARG A 200 -30.69 -73.84 3.05
CA ARG A 200 -31.88 -74.61 3.50
C ARG A 200 -31.69 -76.11 3.32
N ALA A 201 -31.23 -76.55 2.16
CA ALA A 201 -30.97 -77.96 1.87
C ALA A 201 -29.93 -78.55 2.84
N LEU A 202 -28.88 -77.80 3.15
CA LEU A 202 -27.87 -78.21 4.13
C LEU A 202 -28.45 -78.30 5.55
N SER A 203 -29.28 -77.32 5.95
CA SER A 203 -29.97 -77.32 7.24
C SER A 203 -30.90 -78.54 7.38
N ASP A 204 -31.65 -78.87 6.34
CA ASP A 204 -32.51 -80.06 6.30
C ASP A 204 -31.69 -81.36 6.39
N LEU A 205 -30.54 -81.41 5.71
CA LEU A 205 -29.64 -82.57 5.74
C LEU A 205 -29.05 -82.78 7.15
N VAL A 206 -28.61 -81.71 7.80
CA VAL A 206 -28.12 -81.76 9.19
C VAL A 206 -29.24 -82.17 10.15
N GLN A 207 -30.47 -81.69 9.96
CA GLN A 207 -31.61 -82.11 10.79
C GLN A 207 -31.98 -83.59 10.62
N ARG A 208 -31.90 -84.11 9.39
CA ARG A 208 -32.09 -85.54 9.12
C ARG A 208 -31.01 -86.38 9.79
N LEU A 209 -29.74 -85.98 9.66
CA LEU A 209 -28.62 -86.65 10.30
C LEU A 209 -28.79 -86.68 11.83
N LYS A 210 -29.25 -85.57 12.44
CA LYS A 210 -29.51 -85.49 13.88
C LYS A 210 -30.68 -86.37 14.35
N LYS A 211 -31.59 -86.79 13.46
CA LYS A 211 -32.69 -87.70 13.80
C LYS A 211 -32.31 -89.19 13.72
N GLU A 212 -31.30 -89.51 12.93
CA GLU A 212 -30.80 -90.89 12.76
C GLU A 212 -29.74 -91.30 13.80
N VAL A 213 -29.18 -90.33 14.51
CA VAL A 213 -28.26 -90.49 15.66
C VAL A 213 -29.03 -90.31 16.96
#